data_AF-A0A832XS44-F1
#
_entry.id   AF-A0A832XS44-F1
#
_cell.length_a   1.000
_cell.length_b   1.000
_cell.length_c   1.000
_cell.angle_alpha   90.00
_cell.angle_beta   90.00
_cell.angle_gamma   90.00
#
_symmetry.space_group_name_H-M   'P 1'
#
loop_
_entity.id
_entity.type
_entity.pdbx_description
1 polymer ?
#
loop_
_entity_poly.entity_id
_entity_poly.type
_entity_poly.pdbx_seq_one_letter_code
_entity_poly.pdbx_strand_id
1 'polypeptide(L)'
;MTTGQDEEVRRLLHVSFADFPLGLTNRYDLVRLWSLELQWLTPEDALSVLEKLCDQGWLVEEDGRIKPNSGVVLIPPALGWQPIVRRVLYPPDFVVAEEVVNVSRIREETQRQESNDSKQVDEPQKIKAQFIQKEEMIEIAPSREVIVKISEPENSTRNKRDGPTDRPPDRAEINIPALINHIAASSGLVNREVVRRAQRKRRSLGPVTLWMALALVAREQGLDMYDVTAIIETK
;
A
#
# COMPACT_ATOMS: atom_id res chain seq x y z
N MET A 1 -23.37 -3.66 -24.48
CA MET A 1 -23.07 -4.94 -23.80
C MET A 1 -21.58 -4.93 -23.49
N THR A 2 -21.16 -4.69 -22.25
CA THR A 2 -19.75 -4.90 -21.87
C THR A 2 -19.46 -6.39 -21.90
N THR A 3 -18.43 -6.83 -22.61
CA THR A 3 -18.06 -8.25 -22.62
C THR A 3 -17.39 -8.64 -21.30
N GLY A 4 -17.31 -9.94 -21.01
CA GLY A 4 -16.52 -10.44 -19.87
C GLY A 4 -15.00 -10.24 -20.04
N GLN A 5 -14.52 -9.77 -21.19
CA GLN A 5 -13.11 -9.45 -21.44
C GLN A 5 -12.86 -7.93 -21.27
N ASP A 6 -13.78 -7.12 -21.80
CA ASP A 6 -13.91 -5.67 -21.57
C ASP A 6 -13.70 -5.26 -20.10
N GLU A 7 -14.29 -6.01 -19.16
CA GLU A 7 -14.16 -5.70 -17.73
C GLU A 7 -12.81 -6.14 -17.15
N GLU A 8 -12.23 -7.23 -17.65
CA GLU A 8 -10.91 -7.72 -17.20
C GLU A 8 -9.82 -6.75 -17.62
N VAL A 9 -9.90 -6.19 -18.84
CA VAL A 9 -9.01 -5.12 -19.30
C VAL A 9 -9.19 -3.86 -18.44
N ARG A 10 -10.43 -3.42 -18.18
CA ARG A 10 -10.69 -2.25 -17.31
C ARG A 10 -10.18 -2.43 -15.88
N ARG A 11 -10.21 -3.64 -15.33
CA ARG A 11 -9.64 -3.98 -14.01
C ARG A 11 -8.12 -4.01 -14.02
N LEU A 12 -7.50 -4.61 -15.04
CA LEU A 12 -6.04 -4.59 -15.20
C LEU A 12 -5.50 -3.15 -15.33
N LEU A 13 -6.16 -2.33 -16.14
CA LEU A 13 -5.82 -0.92 -16.28
C LEU A 13 -6.04 -0.16 -14.96
N HIS A 14 -7.11 -0.44 -14.21
CA HIS A 14 -7.30 0.16 -12.89
C HIS A 14 -6.12 -0.14 -11.95
N VAL A 15 -5.70 -1.41 -11.82
CA VAL A 15 -4.53 -1.78 -10.99
C VAL A 15 -3.24 -1.10 -11.47
N SER A 16 -3.12 -0.87 -12.78
CA SER A 16 -1.91 -0.28 -13.37
C SER A 16 -1.82 1.23 -13.20
N PHE A 17 -2.95 1.94 -13.02
CA PHE A 17 -3.01 3.40 -13.09
C PHE A 17 -3.71 4.08 -11.90
N ALA A 18 -4.47 3.38 -11.05
CA ALA A 18 -5.25 4.01 -9.97
C ALA A 18 -4.39 4.56 -8.82
N ASP A 19 -3.36 3.82 -8.40
CA ASP A 19 -2.55 4.13 -7.21
C ASP A 19 -1.16 4.71 -7.53
N PHE A 20 -0.82 4.96 -8.81
CA PHE A 20 0.52 5.41 -9.22
C PHE A 20 0.64 6.95 -9.28
N PRO A 21 1.31 7.63 -8.32
CA PRO A 21 1.39 9.10 -8.27
C PRO A 21 2.64 9.65 -8.97
N LEU A 22 3.42 8.79 -9.65
CA LEU A 22 4.74 9.10 -10.18
C LEU A 22 4.80 8.73 -11.66
N GLY A 23 5.24 9.68 -12.50
CA GLY A 23 5.25 9.59 -13.96
C GLY A 23 6.28 8.60 -14.53
N LEU A 24 6.08 7.32 -14.25
CA LEU A 24 6.85 6.16 -14.69
C LEU A 24 5.99 5.21 -15.53
N THR A 25 5.20 5.74 -16.45
CA THR A 25 4.31 4.92 -17.30
C THR A 25 4.90 4.65 -18.68
N ASN A 26 6.19 4.34 -18.78
CA ASN A 26 6.76 3.85 -20.04
C ASN A 26 6.42 2.36 -20.26
N ARG A 27 6.74 1.83 -21.45
CA ARG A 27 6.46 0.42 -21.81
C ARG A 27 7.09 -0.58 -20.84
N TYR A 28 8.32 -0.34 -20.42
CA TYR A 28 9.06 -1.25 -19.55
C TYR A 28 8.50 -1.31 -18.12
N ASP A 29 7.99 -0.20 -17.59
CA ASP A 29 7.42 -0.16 -16.24
C ASP A 29 6.10 -0.95 -16.16
N LEU A 30 5.22 -0.88 -17.18
CA LEU A 30 4.02 -1.73 -17.24
C LEU A 30 4.36 -3.22 -17.41
N VAL A 31 5.33 -3.53 -18.27
CA VAL A 31 5.81 -4.92 -18.46
C VAL A 31 6.41 -5.47 -17.17
N ARG A 32 7.23 -4.68 -16.45
CA ARG A 32 7.79 -5.06 -15.15
C ARG A 32 6.69 -5.23 -14.09
N LEU A 33 5.72 -4.33 -14.05
CA LEU A 33 4.59 -4.41 -13.13
C LEU A 33 3.83 -5.73 -13.31
N TRP A 34 3.42 -6.07 -14.53
CA TRP A 34 2.61 -7.25 -14.79
C TRP A 34 3.39 -8.57 -14.69
N SER A 35 4.69 -8.59 -15.04
CA SER A 35 5.48 -9.83 -15.09
C SER A 35 6.35 -10.10 -13.85
N LEU A 36 6.83 -9.07 -13.16
CA LEU A 36 7.75 -9.22 -12.01
C LEU A 36 7.09 -8.87 -10.67
N GLU A 37 6.43 -7.72 -10.59
CA GLU A 37 5.86 -7.22 -9.33
C GLU A 37 4.56 -7.98 -8.99
N LEU A 38 3.66 -8.14 -9.97
CA LEU A 38 2.38 -8.84 -9.82
C LEU A 38 2.44 -10.32 -10.21
N GLN A 39 3.43 -10.73 -11.02
CA GLN A 39 3.63 -12.10 -11.50
C GLN A 39 2.41 -12.73 -12.19
N TRP A 40 1.62 -11.90 -12.88
CA TRP A 40 0.39 -12.31 -13.56
C TRP A 40 0.62 -12.82 -14.98
N LEU A 41 1.68 -12.34 -15.64
CA LEU A 41 2.05 -12.65 -17.02
C LEU A 41 3.53 -13.03 -17.07
N THR A 42 3.99 -13.70 -18.14
CA THR A 42 5.43 -13.74 -18.44
C THR A 42 5.87 -12.37 -19.01
N PRO A 43 7.18 -12.05 -19.06
CA PRO A 43 7.66 -10.82 -19.70
C PRO A 43 7.21 -10.69 -21.17
N GLU A 44 7.17 -11.81 -21.90
CA GLU A 44 6.74 -11.90 -23.30
C GLU A 44 5.23 -11.69 -23.44
N ASP A 45 4.44 -12.34 -22.58
CA ASP A 45 2.98 -12.14 -22.54
C ASP A 45 2.63 -10.70 -22.15
N ALA A 46 3.33 -10.10 -21.19
CA ALA A 46 3.13 -8.71 -20.77
C ALA A 46 3.43 -7.70 -21.89
N LEU A 47 4.49 -7.92 -22.67
CA LEU A 47 4.78 -7.14 -23.88
C LEU A 47 3.67 -7.31 -24.93
N SER A 48 3.25 -8.55 -25.21
CA SER A 48 2.20 -8.82 -26.20
C SER A 48 0.85 -8.23 -25.81
N VAL A 49 0.49 -8.26 -24.52
CA VAL A 49 -0.69 -7.59 -23.98
C VAL A 49 -0.58 -6.09 -24.17
N LEU A 50 0.57 -5.49 -23.84
CA LEU A 50 0.77 -4.05 -23.95
C LEU A 50 0.64 -3.55 -25.39
N GLU A 51 1.29 -4.23 -26.33
CA GLU A 51 1.21 -3.90 -27.77
C GLU A 51 -0.24 -3.98 -28.27
N LYS A 52 -0.94 -5.08 -27.98
CA LYS A 52 -2.36 -5.24 -28.36
C LYS A 52 -3.26 -4.20 -27.72
N LEU A 53 -3.02 -3.77 -26.49
CA LEU A 53 -3.80 -2.72 -25.84
C LEU A 53 -3.56 -1.34 -26.47
N CYS A 54 -2.36 -1.08 -27.01
CA CYS A 54 -2.10 0.11 -27.82
C CYS A 54 -2.79 0.00 -29.20
N ASP A 55 -2.59 -1.11 -29.91
CA ASP A 55 -3.17 -1.35 -31.25
C ASP A 55 -4.71 -1.28 -31.22
N GLN A 56 -5.32 -1.84 -30.16
CA GLN A 56 -6.77 -1.83 -29.96
C GLN A 56 -7.29 -0.56 -29.28
N GLY A 57 -6.47 0.48 -29.10
CA GLY A 57 -6.91 1.80 -28.65
C GLY A 57 -7.29 1.93 -27.17
N TRP A 58 -7.02 0.91 -26.33
CA TRP A 58 -7.20 0.98 -24.87
C TRP A 58 -6.15 1.88 -24.20
N LEU A 59 -4.93 1.85 -24.74
CA LEU A 59 -3.78 2.61 -24.27
C LEU A 59 -3.33 3.58 -25.37
N VAL A 60 -2.94 4.78 -24.97
CA VAL A 60 -2.34 5.80 -25.84
C VAL A 60 -0.92 6.06 -25.36
N GLU A 61 0.04 6.03 -26.27
CA GLU A 61 1.41 6.47 -26.01
C GLU A 61 1.62 7.90 -26.55
N GLU A 62 2.06 8.80 -25.68
CA GLU A 62 2.35 10.21 -25.97
C GLU A 62 3.67 10.57 -25.28
N ASP A 63 4.64 11.13 -26.01
CA ASP A 63 5.98 11.48 -25.50
C ASP A 63 6.70 10.35 -24.72
N GLY A 64 6.52 9.10 -25.15
CA GLY A 64 7.08 7.91 -24.49
C GLY A 64 6.42 7.53 -23.16
N ARG A 65 5.29 8.17 -22.83
CA ARG A 65 4.43 7.83 -21.69
C ARG A 65 3.14 7.20 -22.18
N ILE A 66 2.70 6.19 -21.46
CA ILE A 66 1.50 5.42 -21.72
C ILE A 66 0.44 5.87 -20.72
N LYS A 67 -0.78 6.04 -21.21
CA LYS A 67 -1.96 6.35 -20.41
C LYS A 67 -3.15 5.55 -20.95
N PRO A 68 -4.15 5.22 -20.11
CA PRO A 68 -5.43 4.76 -20.62
C PRO A 68 -6.04 5.83 -21.53
N ASN A 69 -6.69 5.40 -22.60
CA ASN A 69 -7.47 6.29 -23.46
C ASN A 69 -8.59 6.97 -22.63
N SER A 70 -8.83 8.26 -22.84
CA SER A 70 -9.78 9.07 -22.06
C SER A 70 -11.21 8.52 -22.03
N GLY A 71 -11.61 7.71 -23.02
CA GLY A 71 -12.91 7.03 -23.03
C GLY A 71 -12.99 5.77 -22.14
N VAL A 72 -11.87 5.28 -21.59
CA VAL A 72 -11.82 4.05 -20.80
C VAL A 72 -12.20 4.33 -19.34
N VAL A 73 -13.43 3.98 -18.98
CA VAL A 73 -13.84 3.93 -17.56
C VAL A 73 -13.11 2.80 -16.86
N LEU A 74 -12.20 3.13 -15.92
CA LEU A 74 -11.48 2.16 -15.10
C LEU A 74 -12.41 1.55 -14.04
N ILE A 75 -12.36 0.22 -13.87
CA ILE A 75 -13.21 -0.51 -12.92
C ILE A 75 -12.33 -1.04 -11.78
N PRO A 76 -12.59 -0.66 -10.50
CA PRO A 76 -11.86 -1.24 -9.38
C PRO A 76 -12.11 -2.75 -9.28
N PRO A 77 -11.07 -3.59 -9.20
CA PRO A 77 -11.24 -5.02 -8.96
C PRO A 77 -11.61 -5.30 -7.49
N ALA A 78 -12.17 -6.49 -7.24
CA ALA A 78 -12.37 -6.98 -5.89
C ALA A 78 -11.03 -7.37 -5.23
N LEU A 79 -10.99 -7.38 -3.89
CA LEU A 79 -9.80 -7.79 -3.14
C LEU A 79 -9.35 -9.22 -3.52
N GLY A 80 -8.08 -9.38 -3.88
CA GLY A 80 -7.52 -10.67 -4.28
C GLY A 80 -7.86 -11.11 -5.70
N TRP A 81 -8.45 -10.24 -6.53
CA TRP A 81 -8.61 -10.47 -7.97
C TRP A 81 -7.25 -10.59 -8.66
N GLN A 82 -7.21 -11.44 -9.68
CA GLN A 82 -6.12 -11.59 -10.64
C GLN A 82 -6.74 -11.71 -12.04
N PRO A 83 -6.08 -11.21 -13.10
CA PRO A 83 -6.60 -11.28 -14.45
C PRO A 83 -6.68 -12.72 -14.95
N ILE A 84 -7.75 -13.04 -15.67
CA ILE A 84 -7.80 -14.26 -16.47
C ILE A 84 -6.89 -14.03 -17.69
N VAL A 85 -5.63 -14.47 -17.62
CA VAL A 85 -4.58 -14.26 -18.64
C VAL A 85 -5.08 -14.46 -20.07
N ARG A 86 -5.82 -15.55 -20.34
CA ARG A 86 -6.40 -15.84 -21.68
C ARG A 86 -7.37 -14.78 -22.22
N ARG A 87 -8.02 -14.00 -21.34
CA ARG A 87 -8.92 -12.89 -21.72
C ARG A 87 -8.15 -11.61 -22.00
N VAL A 88 -7.03 -11.40 -21.31
CA VAL A 88 -6.17 -10.21 -21.44
C VAL A 88 -5.23 -10.34 -22.65
N LEU A 89 -4.77 -11.55 -22.99
CA LEU A 89 -3.92 -11.83 -24.17
C LEU A 89 -4.58 -11.51 -25.52
N TYR A 90 -5.91 -11.40 -25.54
CA TYR A 90 -6.72 -11.10 -26.72
C TYR A 90 -7.79 -10.07 -26.31
N PRO A 91 -7.39 -8.80 -26.09
CA PRO A 91 -8.33 -7.76 -25.73
C PRO A 91 -9.24 -7.46 -26.94
N PRO A 92 -10.55 -7.20 -26.73
CA PRO A 92 -11.43 -6.76 -27.80
C PRO A 92 -11.08 -5.33 -28.23
N ASP A 93 -11.43 -4.95 -29.45
CA ASP A 93 -11.27 -3.60 -29.99
C ASP A 93 -11.94 -2.56 -29.07
N PHE A 94 -11.23 -1.48 -28.70
CA PHE A 94 -11.81 -0.42 -27.87
C PHE A 94 -12.75 0.47 -28.68
N VAL A 95 -14.03 0.14 -28.66
CA VAL A 95 -15.08 1.02 -29.17
C VAL A 95 -15.40 2.07 -28.11
N VAL A 96 -15.02 3.33 -28.38
CA VAL A 96 -15.56 4.48 -27.64
C VAL A 96 -17.07 4.44 -27.80
N ALA A 97 -17.79 4.29 -26.70
CA ALA A 97 -19.23 4.54 -26.70
C ALA A 97 -19.41 6.04 -26.97
N GLU A 98 -19.86 6.40 -28.17
CA GLU A 98 -20.28 7.75 -28.48
C GLU A 98 -21.42 8.14 -27.55
N GLU A 99 -21.11 8.85 -26.45
CA GLU A 99 -22.10 9.72 -25.85
C GLU A 99 -22.44 10.76 -26.90
N VAL A 100 -23.63 10.64 -27.48
CA VAL A 100 -24.21 11.64 -28.37
C VAL A 100 -24.54 12.88 -27.53
N VAL A 101 -23.51 13.66 -27.20
CA VAL A 101 -23.64 14.94 -26.54
C VAL A 101 -24.38 15.86 -27.49
N ASN A 102 -25.69 15.98 -27.29
CA ASN A 102 -26.51 16.89 -28.06
C ASN A 102 -26.20 18.34 -27.62
N VAL A 103 -25.22 18.96 -28.28
CA VAL A 103 -24.63 20.28 -27.94
C VAL A 103 -25.65 21.44 -28.01
N SER A 104 -26.91 21.18 -28.38
CA SER A 104 -27.93 22.20 -28.64
C SER A 104 -28.62 22.79 -27.40
N ARG A 105 -28.23 22.47 -26.15
CA ARG A 105 -28.99 22.91 -24.95
C ARG A 105 -28.21 23.57 -23.80
N ILE A 106 -26.96 23.95 -23.98
CA ILE A 106 -26.17 24.70 -22.95
C ILE A 106 -26.11 26.22 -23.28
N ARG A 107 -26.72 26.67 -24.38
CA ARG A 107 -26.53 28.04 -24.92
C ARG A 107 -27.52 29.12 -24.42
N GLU A 108 -28.22 28.94 -23.30
CA GLU A 108 -29.17 29.95 -22.79
C GLU A 108 -28.98 30.37 -21.31
N GLU A 109 -28.06 29.76 -20.54
CA GLU A 109 -27.86 30.10 -19.11
C GLU A 109 -26.60 30.95 -18.83
N THR A 110 -25.95 31.51 -19.86
CA THR A 110 -24.80 32.44 -19.71
C THR A 110 -25.21 33.90 -19.53
N GLN A 111 -26.45 34.20 -19.11
CA GLN A 111 -26.92 35.59 -18.91
C GLN A 111 -27.77 35.78 -17.65
N ARG A 112 -27.11 35.75 -16.49
CA ARG A 112 -27.35 36.63 -15.32
C ARG A 112 -26.20 36.51 -14.32
N GLN A 113 -25.79 37.65 -13.75
CA GLN A 113 -24.84 37.79 -12.63
C GLN A 113 -23.33 37.66 -12.93
N GLU A 114 -22.84 38.48 -13.86
CA GLU A 114 -21.61 39.25 -13.57
C GLU A 114 -21.97 40.54 -12.80
N SER A 115 -21.01 41.10 -12.05
CA SER A 115 -21.06 42.23 -11.09
C SER A 115 -21.37 41.83 -9.63
N ASN A 116 -20.60 42.20 -8.59
CA ASN A 116 -19.28 42.83 -8.38
C ASN A 116 -18.65 42.12 -7.13
N ASP A 117 -17.44 42.33 -6.60
CA ASP A 117 -16.39 43.37 -6.72
C ASP A 117 -15.00 42.71 -6.50
N SER A 118 -13.91 43.41 -6.82
CA SER A 118 -12.52 42.95 -6.71
C SER A 118 -11.76 43.57 -5.53
N LYS A 119 -10.76 42.83 -5.00
CA LYS A 119 -9.40 43.24 -4.51
C LYS A 119 -8.76 42.02 -3.83
N GLN A 120 -7.57 41.52 -4.22
CA GLN A 120 -6.20 42.09 -4.09
C GLN A 120 -5.81 42.37 -2.61
N VAL A 121 -4.62 42.02 -2.09
CA VAL A 121 -3.45 41.26 -2.59
C VAL A 121 -2.53 40.89 -1.39
N ASP A 122 -1.34 40.28 -1.63
CA ASP A 122 -0.16 40.12 -0.73
C ASP A 122 0.03 38.85 0.16
N GLU A 123 1.07 38.09 -0.20
CA GLU A 123 2.05 37.44 0.69
C GLU A 123 3.17 38.48 1.01
N PRO A 124 4.07 38.38 2.03
CA PRO A 124 4.77 37.12 2.39
C PRO A 124 5.26 36.92 3.86
N GLN A 125 5.80 35.71 4.12
CA GLN A 125 6.98 35.43 4.99
C GLN A 125 6.94 35.50 6.56
N LYS A 126 7.43 34.40 7.18
CA LYS A 126 8.53 34.31 8.20
C LYS A 126 8.24 33.86 9.66
N ILE A 127 8.67 32.62 9.95
CA ILE A 127 9.48 32.13 11.11
C ILE A 127 9.29 32.78 12.51
N LYS A 128 8.86 31.99 13.52
CA LYS A 128 9.73 31.56 14.66
C LYS A 128 9.10 30.50 15.59
N ALA A 129 9.96 29.72 16.25
CA ALA A 129 9.63 28.80 17.34
C ALA A 129 9.97 29.42 18.71
N GLN A 130 9.37 28.90 19.81
CA GLN A 130 9.77 28.91 21.25
C GLN A 130 8.51 28.88 22.15
N PHE A 131 8.47 28.39 23.41
CA PHE A 131 9.28 27.44 24.22
C PHE A 131 8.48 27.17 25.53
N ILE A 132 9.14 26.73 26.62
CA ILE A 132 8.68 26.64 28.03
C ILE A 132 7.97 25.28 28.36
N GLN A 133 8.60 24.30 29.03
CA GLN A 133 9.05 24.22 30.45
C GLN A 133 7.89 23.86 31.42
N LYS A 134 8.03 23.05 32.49
CA LYS A 134 9.18 22.68 33.35
C LYS A 134 8.82 21.49 34.29
N GLU A 135 9.84 20.78 34.84
CA GLU A 135 10.01 20.22 36.22
C GLU A 135 8.88 19.37 36.91
N GLU A 136 9.10 18.42 37.83
CA GLU A 136 10.32 17.91 38.51
C GLU A 136 10.17 16.46 39.05
N MET A 137 11.30 15.94 39.57
CA MET A 137 11.62 14.77 40.42
C MET A 137 10.52 14.18 41.35
N ILE A 138 10.59 12.92 41.85
CA ILE A 138 11.57 12.39 42.83
C ILE A 138 11.71 10.84 42.75
N GLU A 139 12.87 10.34 43.18
CA GLU A 139 13.28 8.91 43.28
C GLU A 139 12.43 8.06 44.24
N ILE A 140 12.54 6.72 44.12
CA ILE A 140 13.00 5.80 45.18
C ILE A 140 13.15 4.38 44.60
N ALA A 141 14.30 3.76 44.84
CA ALA A 141 14.60 2.33 44.69
C ALA A 141 15.05 1.79 46.08
N PRO A 142 15.37 0.49 46.31
CA PRO A 142 15.48 -0.64 45.37
C PRO A 142 14.92 -2.01 45.88
N SER A 143 14.93 -3.03 45.00
CA SER A 143 15.22 -4.48 45.23
C SER A 143 14.58 -5.33 44.10
N ARG A 144 15.35 -5.92 43.18
CA ARG A 144 15.90 -7.30 43.20
C ARG A 144 14.84 -8.40 43.35
N GLU A 145 14.76 -9.44 42.51
CA GLU A 145 15.47 -9.81 41.25
C GLU A 145 14.50 -10.72 40.43
N VAL A 146 14.76 -11.33 39.27
CA VAL A 146 15.91 -12.06 38.69
C VAL A 146 15.88 -11.91 37.15
N ILE A 147 17.01 -12.07 36.45
CA ILE A 147 17.09 -12.11 34.97
C ILE A 147 17.55 -13.49 34.48
N VAL A 148 16.73 -14.18 33.68
CA VAL A 148 17.15 -15.40 32.96
C VAL A 148 17.81 -15.01 31.64
N LYS A 149 19.14 -15.10 31.58
CA LYS A 149 19.90 -14.93 30.33
C LYS A 149 19.68 -16.13 29.43
N ILE A 150 19.19 -15.91 28.21
CA ILE A 150 19.24 -16.90 27.13
C ILE A 150 20.56 -16.67 26.40
N SER A 151 21.54 -17.55 26.64
CA SER A 151 22.81 -17.57 25.91
C SER A 151 22.64 -18.27 24.57
N GLU A 152 22.95 -17.57 23.47
CA GLU A 152 23.09 -18.17 22.15
C GLU A 152 24.44 -18.93 22.05
N PRO A 153 24.49 -20.10 21.40
CA PRO A 153 25.75 -20.78 21.11
C PRO A 153 26.36 -20.23 19.81
N GLU A 154 27.53 -19.61 19.90
CA GLU A 154 28.32 -19.24 18.72
C GLU A 154 29.10 -20.44 18.15
N ASN A 155 29.13 -20.59 16.81
CA ASN A 155 30.40 -20.53 16.06
C ASN A 155 30.20 -20.33 14.54
N SER A 156 30.64 -19.17 14.06
CA SER A 156 31.16 -18.86 12.71
C SER A 156 30.58 -19.55 11.46
N THR A 157 29.88 -18.74 10.65
CA THR A 157 30.57 -18.21 9.45
C THR A 157 30.13 -16.79 9.14
N ARG A 158 31.08 -16.00 8.64
CA ARG A 158 31.10 -14.53 8.70
C ARG A 158 30.51 -13.90 7.45
N ASN A 159 29.52 -13.02 7.59
CA ASN A 159 29.47 -11.84 6.73
C ASN A 159 28.80 -10.63 7.41
N LYS A 160 29.28 -9.44 7.05
CA LYS A 160 29.14 -8.19 7.81
C LYS A 160 28.11 -7.26 7.14
N ARG A 161 27.07 -6.89 7.89
CA ARG A 161 26.01 -5.85 7.76
C ARG A 161 24.86 -6.43 8.61
N ASP A 162 24.30 -5.74 9.60
CA ASP A 162 23.88 -4.34 9.57
C ASP A 162 24.54 -3.43 10.63
N GLY A 163 24.47 -2.12 10.40
CA GLY A 163 24.79 -1.12 11.43
C GLY A 163 23.64 -0.94 12.42
N PRO A 164 23.82 -0.10 13.47
CA PRO A 164 22.71 0.32 14.31
C PRO A 164 21.61 0.89 13.42
N THR A 165 20.44 0.25 13.45
CA THR A 165 19.29 0.73 12.68
C THR A 165 18.76 1.96 13.43
N ASP A 166 19.15 3.14 12.94
CA ASP A 166 18.79 4.48 13.47
C ASP A 166 17.31 4.81 13.19
N ARG A 167 16.43 3.87 13.55
CA ARG A 167 14.99 4.08 13.63
C ARG A 167 14.69 4.43 15.08
N PRO A 168 13.96 5.51 15.36
CA PRO A 168 13.45 5.73 16.72
C PRO A 168 12.64 4.50 17.14
N PRO A 169 12.72 4.05 18.40
CA PRO A 169 12.00 2.89 18.87
C PRO A 169 10.51 3.07 18.56
N ASP A 170 9.98 2.15 17.77
CA ASP A 170 8.58 2.16 17.38
C ASP A 170 7.73 2.04 18.65
N ARG A 171 6.69 2.86 18.80
CA ARG A 171 5.84 2.84 20.01
C ARG A 171 5.26 1.44 20.24
N ALA A 172 4.99 0.72 19.17
CA ALA A 172 4.54 -0.66 19.18
C ALA A 172 5.56 -1.68 19.75
N GLU A 173 6.86 -1.35 19.80
CA GLU A 173 7.88 -2.23 20.38
C GLU A 173 7.76 -2.34 21.91
N ILE A 174 7.33 -1.27 22.57
CA ILE A 174 7.08 -1.24 24.02
C ILE A 174 5.98 -2.24 24.40
N ASN A 175 4.96 -2.36 23.53
CA ASN A 175 3.78 -3.21 23.75
C ASN A 175 3.96 -4.67 23.35
N ILE A 176 5.12 -5.08 22.82
CA ILE A 176 5.40 -6.47 22.41
C ILE A 176 5.09 -7.50 23.52
N PRO A 177 5.48 -7.31 24.80
CA PRO A 177 5.17 -8.27 25.86
C PRO A 177 3.67 -8.38 26.15
N ALA A 178 2.95 -7.25 26.17
CA ALA A 178 1.51 -7.20 26.37
C ALA A 178 0.77 -7.91 25.22
N LEU A 179 1.20 -7.64 23.98
CA LEU A 179 0.66 -8.28 22.77
C LEU A 179 0.89 -9.79 22.76
N ILE A 180 2.08 -10.28 23.16
CA ILE A 180 2.34 -11.73 23.30
C ILE A 180 1.40 -12.37 24.32
N ASN A 181 1.23 -11.74 25.49
CA ASN A 181 0.36 -12.25 26.56
C ASN A 181 -1.11 -12.26 26.16
N HIS A 182 -1.60 -11.20 25.52
CA HIS A 182 -2.97 -11.14 25.02
C HIS A 182 -3.22 -12.20 23.93
N ILE A 183 -2.33 -12.31 22.94
CA ILE A 183 -2.47 -13.34 21.89
C ILE A 183 -2.48 -14.74 22.52
N ALA A 184 -1.58 -15.01 23.45
CA ALA A 184 -1.51 -16.29 24.15
C ALA A 184 -2.83 -16.63 24.89
N ALA A 185 -3.34 -15.69 25.70
CA ALA A 185 -4.59 -15.85 26.43
C ALA A 185 -5.79 -16.05 25.50
N SER A 186 -5.96 -15.18 24.49
CA SER A 186 -7.13 -15.19 23.59
C SER A 186 -7.09 -16.33 22.56
N SER A 187 -5.93 -16.86 22.19
CA SER A 187 -5.79 -18.00 21.25
C SER A 187 -5.59 -19.37 21.92
N GLY A 188 -5.43 -19.41 23.25
CA GLY A 188 -5.08 -20.64 23.97
C GLY A 188 -3.67 -21.17 23.67
N LEU A 189 -2.80 -20.38 23.04
CA LEU A 189 -1.41 -20.74 22.75
C LEU A 189 -0.47 -20.34 23.90
N VAL A 190 0.57 -21.13 24.13
CA VAL A 190 1.66 -20.74 25.06
C VAL A 190 2.48 -19.59 24.45
N ASN A 191 2.89 -18.59 25.25
CA ASN A 191 3.74 -17.45 24.82
C ASN A 191 4.91 -17.86 23.92
N ARG A 192 5.60 -18.97 24.23
CA ARG A 192 6.72 -19.49 23.44
C ARG A 192 6.30 -19.89 22.02
N GLU A 193 5.10 -20.43 21.84
CA GLU A 193 4.57 -20.77 20.51
C GLU A 193 4.14 -19.52 19.74
N VAL A 194 3.54 -18.53 20.41
CA VAL A 194 3.22 -17.21 19.82
C VAL A 194 4.49 -16.55 19.26
N VAL A 195 5.55 -16.44 20.08
CA VAL A 195 6.86 -15.91 19.66
C VAL A 195 7.46 -16.75 18.53
N ARG A 196 7.40 -18.09 18.60
CA ARG A 196 7.93 -18.96 17.54
C ARG A 196 7.16 -18.80 16.21
N ARG A 197 5.85 -18.57 16.24
CA ARG A 197 5.04 -18.26 15.05
C ARG A 197 5.40 -16.89 14.47
N ALA A 198 5.51 -15.86 15.30
CA ALA A 198 5.93 -14.52 14.86
C ALA A 198 7.35 -14.53 14.23
N GLN A 199 8.31 -15.23 14.84
CA GLN A 199 9.67 -15.36 14.28
C GLN A 199 9.73 -16.26 13.03
N ARG A 200 8.78 -17.18 12.83
CA ARG A 200 8.63 -17.87 11.52
C ARG A 200 8.10 -16.90 10.47
N LYS A 201 7.08 -16.09 10.78
CA LYS A 201 6.56 -15.05 9.88
C LYS A 201 7.63 -14.04 9.47
N ARG A 202 8.44 -13.51 10.39
CA ARG A 202 9.55 -12.60 10.04
C ARG A 202 10.53 -13.24 9.05
N ARG A 203 10.87 -14.52 9.24
CA ARG A 203 11.77 -15.25 8.32
C ARG A 203 11.16 -15.54 6.95
N SER A 204 9.85 -15.72 6.85
CA SER A 204 9.16 -15.97 5.56
C SER A 204 8.74 -14.70 4.81
N LEU A 205 8.50 -13.59 5.52
CA LEU A 205 8.01 -12.33 4.97
C LEU A 205 9.12 -11.28 4.73
N GLY A 206 10.34 -11.54 5.20
CA GLY A 206 11.46 -10.61 5.03
C GLY A 206 11.40 -9.42 6.02
N PRO A 207 11.52 -8.16 5.57
CA PRO A 207 11.62 -6.98 6.45
C PRO A 207 10.32 -6.64 7.20
N VAL A 208 9.99 -7.38 8.27
CA VAL A 208 8.80 -7.14 9.11
C VAL A 208 9.18 -6.95 10.59
N THR A 209 8.56 -5.95 11.23
CA THR A 209 8.73 -5.67 12.68
C THR A 209 8.12 -6.78 13.52
N LEU A 210 8.58 -6.95 14.77
CA LEU A 210 8.10 -8.05 15.62
C LEU A 210 6.62 -7.88 16.01
N TRP A 211 6.18 -6.65 16.28
CA TRP A 211 4.77 -6.36 16.57
C TRP A 211 3.86 -6.63 15.36
N MET A 212 4.28 -6.28 14.13
CA MET A 212 3.53 -6.58 12.91
C MET A 212 3.43 -8.09 12.67
N ALA A 213 4.54 -8.81 12.90
CA ALA A 213 4.53 -10.26 12.82
C ALA A 213 3.61 -10.91 13.88
N LEU A 214 3.50 -10.33 15.08
CA LEU A 214 2.57 -10.74 16.13
C LEU A 214 1.10 -10.44 15.76
N ALA A 215 0.80 -9.24 15.23
CA ALA A 215 -0.53 -8.89 14.72
C ALA A 215 -0.98 -9.86 13.61
N LEU A 216 -0.06 -10.28 12.74
CA LEU A 216 -0.32 -11.33 11.75
C LEU A 216 -0.54 -12.72 12.36
N VAL A 217 0.03 -13.05 13.54
CA VAL A 217 -0.32 -14.28 14.28
C VAL A 217 -1.70 -14.16 14.91
N ALA A 218 -2.05 -13.00 15.47
CA ALA A 218 -3.38 -12.76 16.05
C ALA A 218 -4.47 -12.97 15.00
N ARG A 219 -4.33 -12.35 13.83
CA ARG A 219 -5.24 -12.52 12.68
C ARG A 219 -5.38 -13.98 12.24
N GLU A 220 -4.28 -14.74 12.21
CA GLU A 220 -4.30 -16.18 11.88
C GLU A 220 -4.99 -17.04 12.94
N GLN A 221 -5.04 -16.60 14.20
CA GLN A 221 -5.79 -17.30 15.26
C GLN A 221 -7.23 -16.79 15.38
N GLY A 222 -7.68 -15.90 14.49
CA GLY A 222 -9.06 -15.39 14.47
C GLY A 222 -9.39 -14.40 15.58
N LEU A 223 -8.39 -13.76 16.19
CA LEU A 223 -8.59 -12.70 17.17
C LEU A 223 -9.16 -11.44 16.50
N ASP A 224 -9.92 -10.65 17.26
CA ASP A 224 -10.33 -9.33 16.79
C ASP A 224 -9.10 -8.42 16.63
N MET A 225 -9.04 -7.72 15.50
CA MET A 225 -7.95 -6.82 15.20
C MET A 225 -8.09 -5.49 15.94
N TYR A 226 -9.30 -5.08 16.36
CA TYR A 226 -9.48 -3.86 17.15
C TYR A 226 -8.76 -3.94 18.50
N ASP A 227 -8.95 -5.05 19.24
CA ASP A 227 -8.24 -5.33 20.50
C ASP A 227 -6.71 -5.35 20.30
N VAL A 228 -6.25 -5.98 19.23
CA VAL A 228 -4.83 -6.04 18.86
C VAL A 228 -4.26 -4.65 18.58
N THR A 229 -4.97 -3.80 17.84
CA THR A 229 -4.55 -2.42 17.58
C THR A 229 -4.57 -1.55 18.84
N ALA A 230 -5.58 -1.71 19.71
CA ALA A 230 -5.65 -0.96 20.97
C ALA A 230 -4.43 -1.25 21.87
N ILE A 231 -3.99 -2.52 21.94
CA ILE A 231 -2.77 -2.91 22.67
C ILE A 231 -1.51 -2.34 22.02
N ILE A 232 -1.45 -2.28 20.69
CA ILE A 232 -0.32 -1.69 19.95
C ILE A 232 -0.20 -0.17 20.19
N GLU A 233 -1.34 0.54 20.26
CA GLU A 233 -1.41 2.00 20.42
C GLU A 233 -1.35 2.48 21.89
N THR A 234 -1.46 1.57 22.86
CA THR A 234 -1.33 1.87 24.29
C THR A 234 0.03 2.54 24.57
N LYS A 235 0.07 3.55 25.44
CA LYS A 235 1.30 4.30 25.79
C LYS A 235 1.84 3.93 27.16
#